data_AF-A0A242KDM5-F1
#
_entry.id   AF-A0A242KDM5-F1
#
_cell.length_a   1.000
_cell.length_b   1.000
_cell.length_c   1.000
_cell.angle_alpha   90.00
_cell.angle_beta   90.00
_cell.angle_gamma   90.00
#
_symmetry.space_group_name_H-M   'P 1'
#
loop_
_entity.id
_entity.type
_entity.pdbx_description
1 polymer ?
#
loop_
_entity_poly.entity_id
_entity_poly.type
_entity_poly.pdbx_seq_one_letter_code
_entity_poly.pdbx_strand_id
1 'polypeptide(L)' 'MNISLNLFLAFLLLAYPTFALPSIFRSKKEKGKYFSDSRLIISKYQGNGNSLNMHNIFGFFLTLILGLTFLVTSLIALLP' A
#
# COMPACT_ATOMS: atom_id res chain seq x y z
N MET A 1 22.97 6.84 6.64
CA MET A 1 21.49 6.94 6.55
C MET A 1 20.92 6.62 7.93
N ASN A 2 19.91 7.35 8.42
CA ASN A 2 19.39 7.14 9.77
C ASN A 2 18.48 5.90 9.80
N ILE A 3 18.95 4.79 10.40
CA ILE A 3 18.26 3.49 10.44
C ILE A 3 16.89 3.60 11.10
N SER A 4 16.78 4.35 12.20
CA SER A 4 15.51 4.56 12.92
C SER A 4 14.47 5.24 12.04
N LEU A 5 14.89 6.24 11.24
CA LEU A 5 14.00 6.91 10.29
C LEU A 5 13.55 5.99 9.16
N ASN A 6 14.45 5.16 8.62
CA ASN A 6 14.09 4.21 7.56
C ASN A 6 13.12 3.14 8.05
N LEU A 7 13.32 2.59 9.25
CA LEU A 7 12.39 1.63 9.84
C LEU A 7 11.03 2.26 10.10
N PHE A 8 10.99 3.49 10.60
CA PHE A 8 9.74 4.23 10.78
C PHE A 8 8.99 4.41 9.44
N LEU A 9 9.69 4.84 8.40
CA LEU A 9 9.11 4.99 7.06
C LEU A 9 8.65 3.64 6.48
N ALA A 10 9.42 2.57 6.69
CA ALA A 10 9.04 1.23 6.26
C ALA A 10 7.71 0.80 6.89
N PHE A 11 7.57 0.94 8.21
CA PHE A 11 6.33 0.59 8.90
C PHE A 11 5.17 1.48 8.49
N LEU A 12 5.40 2.79 8.32
CA LEU A 12 4.37 3.74 7.88
C LEU A 12 3.86 3.39 6.47
N LEU A 13 4.76 3.03 5.55
CA LEU A 13 4.41 2.63 4.19
C LEU A 13 3.72 1.26 4.15
N LEU A 14 4.15 0.31 4.98
CA LEU A 14 3.55 -1.01 5.06
C LEU A 14 2.20 -1.04 5.79
N ALA A 15 1.90 -0.04 6.63
CA ALA A 15 0.63 0.03 7.34
C ALA A 15 -0.58 -0.02 6.39
N TYR A 16 -0.53 0.73 5.28
CA TYR A 16 -1.61 0.74 4.30
C TYR A 16 -1.89 -0.63 3.68
N PRO A 17 -0.92 -1.33 3.05
CA PRO A 17 -1.19 -2.65 2.49
C PRO A 17 -1.62 -3.66 3.57
N THR A 18 -1.08 -3.59 4.78
CA THR A 18 -1.50 -4.48 5.88
C THR A 18 -2.98 -4.28 6.24
N PHE A 19 -3.44 -3.03 6.42
CA PHE A 19 -4.84 -2.74 6.72
C PHE A 19 -5.78 -2.92 5.53
N ALA A 20 -5.26 -2.84 4.30
CA ALA A 20 -6.04 -3.02 3.08
C ALA A 20 -6.34 -4.50 2.76
N LEU A 21 -5.52 -5.45 3.23
CA LEU A 21 -5.68 -6.88 2.91
C LEU A 21 -7.09 -7.44 3.23
N PRO A 22 -7.68 -7.24 4.43
CA PRO A 22 -8.99 -7.80 4.75
C PRO A 22 -10.09 -7.32 3.81
N SER A 23 -10.05 -6.04 3.42
CA SER A 23 -11.04 -5.44 2.54
C SER A 23 -10.83 -5.84 1.07
N ILE A 24 -9.59 -6.09 0.63
CA ILE A 24 -9.27 -6.70 -0.67
C ILE A 24 -9.83 -8.12 -0.78
N PHE A 25 -9.63 -8.95 0.25
CA PHE A 25 -10.19 -10.30 0.28
C PHE A 25 -11.72 -10.30 0.32
N ARG A 26 -12.30 -9.35 1.07
CA ARG A 26 -13.76 -9.14 1.08
C ARG A 26 -14.29 -8.75 -0.31
N SER A 27 -13.62 -7.83 -1.00
CA SER A 27 -13.98 -7.44 -2.38
C SER A 27 -13.92 -8.63 -3.35
N LYS A 28 -12.93 -9.52 -3.22
CA LYS A 28 -12.84 -10.74 -4.02
C LYS A 28 -14.06 -11.65 -3.82
N LYS A 29 -14.50 -11.82 -2.57
CA LYS A 29 -15.67 -12.64 -2.23
C LYS A 29 -16.98 -12.02 -2.72
N GLU A 30 -17.17 -10.72 -2.53
CA GLU A 30 -18.44 -10.04 -2.84
C GLU A 30 -18.58 -9.66 -4.32
N LYS A 31 -17.49 -9.25 -4.97
CA LYS A 31 -17.50 -8.64 -6.32
C LYS A 31 -16.70 -9.45 -7.35
N GLY A 32 -16.08 -10.56 -6.96
CA GLY A 32 -15.24 -11.40 -7.82
C GLY A 32 -13.86 -10.80 -8.16
N LYS A 33 -13.54 -9.58 -7.70
CA LYS A 33 -12.30 -8.85 -8.02
C LYS A 33 -11.62 -8.36 -6.74
N TYR A 34 -10.28 -8.47 -6.69
CA TYR A 34 -9.47 -8.03 -5.55
C TYR A 34 -9.44 -6.51 -5.40
N PHE A 35 -9.29 -5.79 -6.51
CA PHE A 35 -9.23 -4.35 -6.55
C PHE A 35 -10.39 -3.85 -7.40
N SER A 36 -11.08 -2.82 -6.91
CA SER A 36 -12.21 -2.22 -7.61
C SER A 36 -11.79 -1.40 -8.82
N ASP A 37 -10.55 -0.91 -8.84
CA ASP A 37 -10.05 -0.06 -9.91
C ASP A 37 -8.55 -0.27 -10.17
N SER A 38 -8.19 -0.22 -11.45
CA SER A 38 -6.83 -0.36 -11.96
C SER A 38 -6.29 0.95 -12.52
N ARG A 39 -6.97 2.08 -12.33
CA ARG A 39 -6.51 3.39 -12.84
C ARG A 39 -5.57 4.05 -11.83
N LEU A 40 -4.49 4.65 -12.32
CA LEU A 40 -3.48 5.34 -11.51
C LEU A 40 -4.04 6.59 -10.83
N ILE A 41 -4.84 7.38 -11.54
CA ILE A 41 -5.46 8.61 -11.06
C ILE A 41 -6.93 8.54 -11.42
N ILE A 42 -7.79 8.53 -10.42
CA ILE A 42 -9.24 8.66 -10.61
C ILE A 42 -9.56 10.11 -10.31
N SER A 43 -10.20 10.81 -11.25
CA SER A 43 -10.64 12.18 -10.99
C SER A 43 -11.66 12.17 -9.85
N LYS A 44 -11.55 13.10 -8.90
CA LYS A 44 -12.46 13.20 -7.75
C LYS A 44 -13.94 13.23 -8.15
N TYR A 45 -14.22 13.73 -9.36
CA TYR A 45 -15.56 13.82 -9.96
C TYR A 45 -16.15 12.47 -10.37
N GLN A 46 -15.33 11.47 -10.74
CA GLN A 46 -15.80 10.13 -11.10
C GLN A 46 -15.87 9.19 -9.89
N GLY A 47 -15.12 9.46 -8.83
CA GLY A 47 -15.02 8.62 -7.62
C GLY A 47 -16.00 8.95 -6.48
N ASN A 48 -16.95 9.88 -6.67
CA ASN A 48 -17.93 10.31 -5.66
C ASN A 48 -17.34 10.60 -4.27
N GLY A 49 -16.16 11.23 -4.21
CA GLY A 49 -15.49 11.54 -2.93
C GLY A 49 -14.90 10.32 -2.19
N ASN A 50 -15.14 9.10 -2.67
CA ASN A 50 -14.62 7.85 -2.11
C ASN A 50 -13.28 7.41 -2.74
N SER A 51 -12.70 8.26 -3.59
CA SER A 51 -11.46 8.02 -4.34
C SER A 51 -10.23 7.74 -3.45
N LEU A 52 -10.21 8.19 -2.21
CA LEU A 52 -9.12 7.88 -1.26
C LEU A 52 -9.25 6.48 -0.63
N ASN A 53 -10.44 5.87 -0.70
CA ASN A 53 -10.76 4.58 -0.10
C ASN A 53 -10.99 3.48 -1.15
N MET A 54 -10.80 3.80 -2.45
CA MET A 54 -10.75 2.78 -3.48
C MET A 54 -9.41 2.08 -3.37
N HIS A 55 -9.44 0.77 -3.12
CA HIS A 55 -8.32 -0.15 -3.24
C HIS A 55 -7.69 -0.04 -4.62
N ASN A 56 -6.85 0.96 -4.80
CA ASN A 56 -6.10 1.16 -6.02
C ASN A 56 -4.95 0.16 -5.98
N ILE A 57 -4.95 -0.73 -6.97
CA ILE A 57 -3.90 -1.74 -7.14
C ILE A 57 -2.51 -1.10 -7.14
N PHE A 58 -2.35 0.05 -7.79
CA PHE A 58 -1.07 0.75 -7.87
C PHE A 58 -0.66 1.36 -6.54
N GLY A 59 -1.58 2.02 -5.82
CA GLY A 59 -1.29 2.56 -4.50
C GLY A 59 -0.88 1.47 -3.51
N PHE A 60 -1.56 0.32 -3.57
CA PHE A 60 -1.22 -0.86 -2.77
C PHE A 60 0.18 -1.39 -3.09
N PHE A 61 0.48 -1.67 -4.35
CA PHE A 61 1.79 -2.23 -4.71
C PHE A 61 2.93 -1.22 -4.56
N LEU A 62 2.71 0.06 -4.82
CA LEU A 62 3.73 1.09 -4.65
C LEU A 62 4.14 1.23 -3.19
N THR A 63 3.17 1.32 -2.28
CA THR A 63 3.42 1.40 -0.83
C THR A 63 4.05 0.12 -0.30
N LEU A 64 3.60 -1.05 -0.78
CA LEU A 64 4.21 -2.34 -0.45
C LEU A 64 5.67 -2.42 -0.90
N ILE A 65 5.97 -2.09 -2.15
CA ILE A 65 7.34 -2.14 -2.71
C ILE A 65 8.24 -1.17 -1.96
N LEU A 66 7.85 0.10 -1.83
CA LEU A 66 8.65 1.09 -1.12
C LEU A 66 8.88 0.69 0.34
N GLY A 67 7.83 0.26 1.03
CA GLY A 67 7.92 -0.21 2.42
C GLY A 67 8.90 -1.37 2.58
N LEU A 68 8.83 -2.37 1.70
CA LEU A 68 9.77 -3.49 1.66
C LEU A 68 11.19 -3.04 1.33
N THR A 69 11.39 -2.11 0.39
CA THR A 69 12.72 -1.57 0.07
C THR A 69 13.35 -0.88 1.29
N PHE A 70 12.60 -0.02 2.00
CA PHE A 70 13.09 0.62 3.23
C PHE A 70 13.39 -0.41 4.32
N LEU A 71 12.57 -1.46 4.45
CA LEU A 71 12.77 -2.52 5.44
C LEU A 71 14.03 -3.34 5.12
N VAL A 72 14.19 -3.81 3.87
CA VAL A 72 15.34 -4.60 3.42
C VAL A 72 16.63 -3.80 3.52
N THR A 73 16.64 -2.54 3.07
CA THR A 73 17.83 -1.68 3.19
C THR A 73 18.21 -1.42 4.65
N SER A 74 17.23 -1.31 5.55
CA SER A 74 17.50 -1.22 6.99
C SER A 74 18.07 -2.50 7.56
N LEU A 75 17.55 -3.67 7.17
CA LEU A 75 18.08 -4.97 7.58
C LEU A 75 19.52 -5.19 7.10
N ILE A 76 19.80 -4.87 5.83
CA ILE A 76 21.16 -4.94 5.27
C ILE A 76 22.11 -4.02 6.05
N ALA A 77 21.67 -2.82 6.41
CA ALA A 77 22.48 -1.89 7.21
C ALA A 77 22.67 -2.30 8.68
N LEU A 78 21.87 -3.25 9.17
CA LEU A 78 21.97 -3.84 10.52
C LEU A 78 22.86 -5.10 10.53
N LEU A 79 23.14 -5.69 9.38
CA LEU A 79 24.10 -6.79 9.23
C LEU A 79 25.54 -6.24 9.30
N PRO A 80 26.46 -6.94 9.98
CA PRO A 80 27.85 -6.52 10.14
C PRO A 80 28.67 -6.55 8.85
#